data_AF-A0A1Y5F642-F1
#
_entry.id   AF-A0A1Y5F642-F1
#
_cell.length_a   1.000
_cell.length_b   1.000
_cell.length_c   1.000
_cell.angle_alpha   90.00
_cell.angle_beta   90.00
_cell.angle_gamma   90.00
#
_symmetry.space_group_name_H-M   'P 1'
#
loop_
_entity.id
_entity.type
_entity.pdbx_description
1 polymer ?
#
loop_
_entity_poly.entity_id
_entity_poly.type
_entity_poly.pdbx_seq_one_letter_code
_entity_poly.pdbx_strand_id
1 'polypeptide(L)' 'MSVKEIVISMLTVMTLVFILYRPFRKREQKTNKLEILYFEALKEKAKNIEELGMDYYQAIGLTAEAAKVQIQDDVTA' A
#
# COMPACT_ATOMS: atom_id res chain seq x y z
N MET A 1 20.09 -35.17 -1.43
CA MET A 1 20.03 -33.84 -2.07
C MET A 1 21.47 -33.35 -2.22
N SER A 2 21.93 -33.19 -3.46
CA SER A 2 23.30 -32.77 -3.77
C SER A 2 23.48 -31.27 -3.51
N VAL A 3 24.70 -30.83 -3.18
CA VAL A 3 25.04 -29.40 -3.01
C VAL A 3 24.61 -28.57 -4.21
N LYS A 4 24.67 -29.13 -5.42
CA LYS A 4 24.23 -28.48 -6.66
C LYS A 4 22.71 -28.18 -6.65
N GLU A 5 21.91 -29.09 -6.12
CA GLU A 5 20.44 -28.94 -6.06
C GLU A 5 20.04 -27.86 -5.04
N ILE A 6 20.79 -27.75 -3.93
CA ILE A 6 20.59 -26.70 -2.91
C ILE A 6 20.91 -25.31 -3.50
N VAL A 7 22.00 -25.19 -4.26
CA VAL A 7 22.37 -23.91 -4.89
C VAL A 7 21.33 -23.49 -5.93
N ILE A 8 20.83 -24.44 -6.73
CA ILE A 8 19.79 -24.17 -7.73
C ILE A 8 18.47 -23.75 -7.06
N SER A 9 18.07 -24.42 -5.97
CA SER A 9 16.84 -24.04 -5.26
C SER A 9 16.95 -22.65 -4.63
N MET A 10 18.10 -22.31 -4.04
CA MET A 10 18.34 -20.98 -3.48
C MET A 10 18.28 -19.88 -4.56
N LEU A 11 18.94 -20.10 -5.69
CA LEU A 11 18.91 -19.17 -6.83
C LEU A 11 17.49 -19.00 -7.40
N THR A 12 16.71 -20.08 -7.44
CA THR A 12 15.33 -20.05 -7.92
C THR A 12 14.46 -19.19 -7.01
N VAL A 13 14.56 -19.38 -5.68
CA VAL A 13 13.83 -18.57 -4.70
C VAL A 13 14.24 -17.11 -4.79
N MET A 14 15.54 -16.80 -4.87
CA MET A 14 16.02 -15.42 -5.00
C MET A 14 15.49 -14.75 -6.28
N THR A 15 15.47 -15.48 -7.39
CA THR A 15 14.96 -14.97 -8.67
C THR A 15 13.46 -14.68 -8.59
N LEU A 16 12.68 -15.58 -7.97
CA LEU A 16 11.25 -15.38 -7.75
C LEU A 16 10.99 -14.15 -6.87
N VAL A 17 11.72 -14.01 -5.77
CA VAL A 17 11.61 -12.84 -4.87
C VAL A 17 11.94 -11.55 -5.63
N PHE A 18 12.99 -11.55 -6.46
CA PHE A 18 13.38 -10.37 -7.24
C PHE A 18 12.31 -9.95 -8.26
N ILE A 19 11.68 -10.93 -8.91
CA ILE A 19 10.57 -10.69 -9.85
C ILE A 19 9.35 -10.13 -9.10
N LEU A 20 8.99 -10.71 -7.96
CA LEU A 20 7.85 -10.29 -7.14
C LEU A 20 8.07 -8.95 -6.42
N TYR A 21 9.33 -8.57 -6.17
CA TYR A 21 9.68 -7.31 -5.53
C TYR A 21 9.26 -6.10 -6.37
N ARG A 22 9.40 -6.17 -7.70
CA ARG A 22 9.07 -5.06 -8.59
C ARG A 22 7.59 -4.63 -8.54
N PRO A 23 6.59 -5.53 -8.67
CA PRO A 23 5.19 -5.16 -8.52
C PRO A 23 4.84 -4.76 -7.08
N PHE A 24 5.45 -5.41 -6.07
CA PHE A 24 5.24 -5.05 -4.67
C PHE A 24 5.66 -3.60 -4.38
N ARG A 25 6.88 -3.23 -4.79
CA ARG A 25 7.40 -1.87 -4.63
C ARG A 25 6.57 -0.82 -5.37
N LYS A 26 6.01 -1.15 -6.54
CA LYS A 26 5.10 -0.26 -7.27
C LYS A 26 3.79 -0.02 -6.51
N ARG A 27 3.27 -1.05 -5.84
CA ARG A 27 2.08 -0.91 -4.98
C ARG A 27 2.37 -0.03 -3.78
N GLU A 28 3.48 -0.26 -3.08
CA GLU A 28 3.90 0.59 -1.96
C GLU A 28 4.06 2.06 -2.37
N GLN A 29 4.71 2.34 -3.51
CA GLN A 29 4.84 3.71 -4.00
C GLN A 29 3.49 4.37 -4.28
N LYS A 30 2.51 3.63 -4.78
CA LYS A 30 1.15 4.15 -5.02
C LYS A 30 0.46 4.44 -3.69
N THR A 31 0.51 3.50 -2.75
CA THR A 31 -0.09 3.64 -1.43
C THR A 31 0.51 4.81 -0.66
N ASN A 32 1.84 4.92 -0.58
CA ASN A 32 2.52 6.03 0.10
C ASN A 32 2.19 7.39 -0.54
N LYS A 33 2.01 7.44 -1.87
CA LYS A 33 1.59 8.67 -2.53
C LYS A 33 0.18 9.07 -2.12
N LEU A 34 -0.74 8.11 -2.05
CA LEU A 34 -2.12 8.36 -1.60
C LEU A 34 -2.16 8.78 -0.13
N GLU A 35 -1.34 8.16 0.71
CA GLU A 35 -1.18 8.52 2.12
C GLU A 35 -0.75 9.99 2.27
N ILE A 36 0.32 10.40 1.57
CA ILE A 36 0.79 11.79 1.60
C ILE A 36 -0.31 12.75 1.14
N LEU A 37 -0.98 12.45 0.02
CA LEU A 37 -2.05 13.30 -0.50
C LEU A 37 -3.22 13.43 0.47
N TYR A 38 -3.59 12.34 1.14
CA TYR A 38 -4.66 12.33 2.14
C TYR A 38 -4.29 13.16 3.38
N PHE A 39 -3.10 12.97 3.94
CA PHE A 39 -2.64 13.74 5.09
C PHE A 39 -2.41 15.22 4.77
N GLU A 40 -1.91 15.54 3.58
CA GLU A 40 -1.83 16.93 3.10
C GLU A 40 -3.23 17.55 3.00
N ALA A 41 -4.20 16.82 2.44
CA ALA A 41 -5.58 17.29 2.35
C ALA A 41 -6.22 17.50 3.73
N LEU A 42 -5.97 16.61 4.70
CA LEU A 42 -6.42 16.77 6.09
C LEU A 42 -5.84 18.05 6.73
N LYS A 43 -4.52 18.27 6.56
CA LYS A 43 -3.83 19.45 7.08
C LYS A 43 -4.36 20.75 6.48
N GLU A 44 -4.67 20.75 5.19
CA GLU A 44 -5.16 21.93 4.46
C GLU A 44 -6.68 22.12 4.56
N LYS A 45 -7.41 21.20 5.22
CA LYS A 45 -8.88 21.16 5.26
C LYS A 45 -9.49 21.22 3.86
N ALA A 46 -8.88 20.48 2.94
CA ALA A 46 -9.27 20.47 1.54
C ALA A 46 -10.66 19.84 1.36
N LYS A 47 -11.39 20.21 0.30
CA LYS A 47 -12.75 19.70 0.04
C LYS A 47 -12.80 18.25 -0.42
N ASN A 48 -11.65 17.68 -0.81
CA ASN A 48 -11.49 16.36 -1.41
C ASN A 48 -10.91 15.31 -0.45
N ILE A 49 -10.93 15.56 0.87
CA ILE A 49 -10.42 14.62 1.89
C ILE A 49 -11.11 13.26 1.80
N GLU A 50 -12.44 13.24 1.62
CA GLU A 50 -13.20 11.99 1.57
C GLU A 50 -12.81 11.13 0.36
N GLU A 51 -12.63 11.73 -0.82
CA GLU A 51 -12.22 11.01 -2.03
C GLU A 51 -10.80 10.43 -1.89
N LEU A 52 -9.84 11.25 -1.42
CA LEU A 52 -8.45 10.82 -1.22
C LEU A 52 -8.33 9.77 -0.11
N GLY A 53 -9.10 9.92 0.96
CA GLY A 53 -9.16 8.96 2.07
C GLY A 53 -9.73 7.63 1.62
N MET A 54 -10.80 7.64 0.82
CA MET A 54 -11.39 6.41 0.27
C MET A 54 -10.39 5.68 -0.62
N ASP A 55 -9.69 6.39 -1.51
CA ASP A 55 -8.65 5.81 -2.37
C ASP A 55 -7.49 5.22 -1.56
N TYR A 56 -7.04 5.92 -0.51
CA TYR A 56 -5.98 5.44 0.38
C TYR A 56 -6.41 4.20 1.16
N TYR A 57 -7.55 4.26 1.86
CA TYR A 57 -8.03 3.16 2.70
C TYR A 57 -8.38 1.92 1.88
N GLN A 58 -8.95 2.08 0.68
CA GLN A 58 -9.15 0.95 -0.24
C GLN A 58 -7.82 0.38 -0.76
N ALA A 59 -6.82 1.23 -1.00
CA ALA A 59 -5.49 0.78 -1.44
C ALA A 59 -4.73 -0.04 -0.39
N ILE A 60 -4.99 0.18 0.90
CA ILE A 60 -4.47 -0.65 2.00
C ILE A 60 -5.37 -1.84 2.37
N GLY A 61 -6.50 -2.01 1.67
CA GLY A 61 -7.36 -3.18 1.79
C GLY A 61 -8.51 -3.06 2.79
N LEU A 62 -8.86 -1.84 3.24
CA LEU A 62 -10.09 -1.65 4.02
C LEU A 62 -11.33 -1.74 3.12
N THR A 63 -12.44 -2.19 3.72
CA THR A 63 -13.76 -2.12 3.10
C THR A 63 -14.21 -0.66 3.03
N ALA A 64 -15.09 -0.35 2.07
CA ALA A 64 -15.60 1.00 1.89
C ALA A 64 -16.31 1.54 3.15
N GLU A 65 -16.97 0.68 3.93
CA GLU A 65 -17.65 1.04 5.17
C GLU A 65 -16.66 1.37 6.29
N ALA A 66 -15.63 0.53 6.48
CA ALA A 66 -14.59 0.77 7.48
C ALA A 66 -13.74 2.01 7.14
N ALA A 67 -13.48 2.22 5.84
CA ALA A 67 -12.78 3.40 5.33
C ALA A 67 -13.54 4.69 5.69
N LYS A 68 -14.86 4.72 5.49
CA LYS A 68 -15.69 5.90 5.82
C LYS A 68 -15.66 6.25 7.31
N VAL A 69 -15.73 5.24 8.17
CA VAL A 69 -15.65 5.45 9.63
C VAL A 69 -14.31 6.08 9.99
N GLN A 70 -13.20 5.52 9.48
CA GLN A 70 -11.86 6.06 9.75
C GLN A 70 -11.67 7.48 9.21
N ILE A 71 -12.14 7.78 8.00
CA ILE A 71 -12.07 9.13 7.43
C ILE A 71 -12.84 10.12 8.31
N GLN A 72 -13.99 9.71 8.82
CA GLN A 72 -14.82 10.57 9.66
C GLN A 72 -14.16 10.83 11.02
N ASP A 73 -13.51 9.83 11.61
CA ASP A 73 -12.71 9.97 12.82
C ASP A 73 -11.49 10.90 12.57
N ASP A 74 -10.78 10.73 11.45
CA ASP A 74 -9.62 11.55 11.08
C ASP A 74 -9.98 13.02 10.82
N VAL A 75 -11.16 13.30 10.27
CA VAL A 75 -11.64 14.67 9.99
C VAL A 75 -12.12 15.39 11.25
N THR A 76 -12.54 14.62 12.27
CA THR A 76 -13.07 15.16 13.52
C THR A 76 -12.04 15.25 14.65
N ALA A 77 -10.89 14.57 14.51
CA ALA A 77 -9.71 14.65 15.39
C ALA A 77 -8.93 15.98 15.25
#